data_AF-A0A4S4CET5-F1
#
_entry.id   AF-A0A4S4CET5-F1
#
_cell.length_a   1.000
_cell.length_b   1.000
_cell.length_c   1.000
_cell.angle_alpha   90.00
_cell.angle_beta   90.00
_cell.angle_gamma   90.00
#
_symmetry.space_group_name_H-M   'P 1'
#
loop_
_entity.id
_entity.type
_entity.pdbx_description
1 polymer ?
#
loop_
_entity_poly.entity_id
_entity_poly.type
_entity_poly.pdbx_seq_one_letter_code
_entity_poly.pdbx_strand_id
1 'polypeptide(L)'
;MLASLAHFVLGALDYGAVSRYLGLGTMLLAGLLLVYGILTLIRYAEARDAMGDPYARAPMYATPHEHLTFVVGVGLNAAGLLAALVWAAHGTWPAWHTLAALVNAWAAVLAWRSRPTAEQP
;
A
#
# COMPACT_ATOMS: atom_id res chain seq x y z
N MET A 1 0.52 5.55 0.25
CA MET A 1 0.50 6.86 -0.42
C MET A 1 1.64 7.01 -1.43
N LEU A 2 2.92 7.05 -1.02
CA LEU A 2 4.04 7.18 -1.95
C LEU A 2 4.10 6.06 -3.01
N ALA A 3 3.90 4.80 -2.59
CA ALA A 3 3.83 3.66 -3.51
C ALA A 3 2.73 3.83 -4.59
N SER A 4 1.57 4.35 -4.20
CA SER A 4 0.47 4.64 -5.13
C SER A 4 0.89 5.71 -6.14
N LEU A 5 1.41 6.83 -5.68
CA LEU A 5 1.86 7.91 -6.56
C LEU A 5 2.93 7.42 -7.55
N ALA A 6 3.91 6.65 -7.08
CA ALA A 6 4.96 6.08 -7.92
C ALA A 6 4.38 5.18 -9.03
N HIS A 7 3.48 4.24 -8.67
CA HIS A 7 2.84 3.35 -9.64
C HIS A 7 1.91 4.08 -10.61
N PHE A 8 1.25 5.15 -10.18
CA PHE A 8 0.40 5.95 -11.06
C PHE A 8 1.22 6.69 -12.11
N VAL A 9 2.28 7.38 -11.68
CA VAL A 9 3.17 8.12 -12.58
C VAL A 9 3.87 7.18 -13.55
N LEU A 10 4.44 6.08 -13.05
CA LEU A 10 5.10 5.09 -13.91
C LEU A 10 4.12 4.41 -14.86
N GLY A 11 2.94 4.02 -14.37
CA GLY A 11 1.87 3.51 -15.23
C GLY A 11 1.48 4.47 -16.35
N ALA A 12 1.43 5.78 -16.08
CA ALA A 12 1.16 6.81 -17.09
C ALA A 12 2.26 6.95 -18.14
N LEU A 13 3.53 6.87 -17.72
CA LEU A 13 4.66 6.89 -18.64
C LEU A 13 4.68 5.63 -19.51
N ASP A 14 4.47 4.45 -18.91
CA ASP A 14 4.50 3.15 -19.61
C ASP A 14 3.28 2.94 -20.52
N TYR A 15 2.14 3.55 -20.16
CA TYR A 15 0.94 3.55 -21.01
C TYR A 15 1.22 4.15 -22.39
N GLY A 16 1.99 5.24 -22.44
CA GLY A 16 2.34 5.93 -23.68
C GLY A 16 3.53 5.30 -24.40
N ALA A 17 4.49 4.72 -23.67
CA ALA A 17 5.77 4.31 -24.21
C ALA A 17 5.91 2.81 -24.51
N VAL A 18 5.18 1.93 -23.79
CA VAL A 18 5.40 0.47 -23.86
C VAL A 18 4.12 -0.28 -24.21
N SER A 19 3.10 -0.22 -23.36
CA SER A 19 1.85 -0.94 -23.57
C SER A 19 0.72 -0.32 -22.77
N ARG A 20 -0.37 0.02 -23.47
CA ARG A 20 -1.56 0.62 -22.85
C ARG A 20 -2.16 -0.27 -21.76
N TYR A 21 -2.29 -1.56 -22.02
CA TYR A 21 -2.92 -2.49 -21.07
C TYR A 21 -2.06 -2.72 -19.83
N LEU A 22 -0.74 -2.83 -19.99
CA LEU A 22 0.15 -2.99 -18.85
C LEU A 22 0.23 -1.70 -18.03
N GLY A 23 0.36 -0.54 -18.68
CA GLY A 23 0.33 0.77 -18.02
C GLY A 23 -0.99 1.00 -17.25
N LEU A 24 -2.14 0.65 -17.84
CA LEU A 24 -3.45 0.67 -17.16
C LEU A 24 -3.47 -0.27 -15.94
N GLY A 25 -2.87 -1.46 -16.04
CA GLY A 25 -2.73 -2.38 -14.93
C GLY A 25 -1.95 -1.77 -13.76
N THR A 26 -0.83 -1.10 -14.04
CA THR A 26 -0.03 -0.39 -13.03
C THR A 26 -0.80 0.78 -12.40
N MET A 27 -1.57 1.53 -13.20
CA MET A 27 -2.45 2.59 -12.69
C MET A 27 -3.58 2.05 -11.81
N LEU A 28 -4.18 0.91 -12.15
CA LEU A 28 -5.20 0.27 -11.33
C LEU A 28 -4.62 -0.14 -9.97
N LEU A 29 -3.44 -0.75 -9.98
CA LEU A 29 -2.72 -1.10 -8.75
C LEU A 29 -2.42 0.14 -7.91
N ALA A 30 -2.05 1.26 -8.55
CA ALA A 30 -1.88 2.54 -7.88
C ALA A 30 -3.16 3.02 -7.20
N GLY A 31 -4.32 2.88 -7.85
CA GLY A 31 -5.62 3.20 -7.27
C GLY A 31 -5.92 2.36 -6.03
N LEU A 32 -5.68 1.05 -6.07
CA LEU A 32 -5.86 0.17 -4.91
C LEU A 32 -4.93 0.54 -3.74
N LEU A 33 -3.65 0.82 -4.03
CA LEU A 33 -2.68 1.33 -3.05
C LEU A 33 -3.08 2.70 -2.48
N LEU A 34 -3.78 3.53 -3.26
CA LEU A 34 -4.30 4.82 -2.81
C LEU A 34 -5.40 4.61 -1.79
N VAL A 35 -6.43 3.82 -2.14
CA VAL A 35 -7.56 3.51 -1.28
C VAL A 35 -7.08 2.91 0.03
N TYR A 36 -6.19 1.91 -0.02
CA TYR A 36 -5.57 1.33 1.17
C TYR A 36 -4.85 2.40 2.02
N GLY A 37 -4.08 3.29 1.37
CA GLY A 37 -3.39 4.38 2.05
C GLY A 37 -4.34 5.37 2.74
N ILE A 38 -5.47 5.71 2.12
CA ILE A 38 -6.49 6.58 2.70
C ILE A 38 -7.12 5.91 3.92
N LEU A 39 -7.54 4.65 3.80
CA LEU A 39 -8.11 3.89 4.92
C LEU A 39 -7.12 3.80 6.10
N THR A 40 -5.83 3.58 5.80
CA THR A 40 -4.77 3.56 6.83
C THR A 40 -4.62 4.92 7.51
N LEU A 41 -4.70 6.02 6.76
CA LEU A 41 -4.60 7.37 7.32
C LEU A 41 -5.80 7.72 8.21
N ILE A 42 -7.01 7.35 7.80
CA ILE A 42 -8.22 7.50 8.62
C ILE A 42 -8.05 6.75 9.93
N ARG A 43 -7.66 5.46 9.87
CA ARG A 43 -7.40 4.65 11.07
C ARG A 43 -6.34 5.27 11.97
N TYR A 44 -5.28 5.84 11.40
CA TYR A 44 -4.25 6.53 12.17
C TYR A 44 -4.80 7.78 12.87
N ALA A 45 -5.65 8.56 12.20
CA ALA A 45 -6.29 9.74 12.79
C ALA A 45 -7.25 9.37 13.92
N GLU A 46 -8.06 8.32 13.74
CA GLU A 46 -8.96 7.78 14.77
C GLU A 46 -8.18 7.27 15.99
N ALA A 47 -7.10 6.52 15.78
CA ALA A 47 -6.23 6.06 16.87
C ALA A 47 -5.59 7.23 17.63
N ARG A 48 -5.23 8.31 16.92
CA ARG A 48 -4.65 9.51 17.52
C ARG A 48 -5.66 10.28 18.36
N ASP A 49 -6.89 10.41 17.89
CA ASP A 49 -7.98 11.07 18.61
C ASP A 49 -8.33 10.30 19.89
N ALA A 50 -8.42 8.96 19.80
CA ALA A 50 -8.69 8.09 20.94
C ALA A 50 -7.63 8.18 22.06
N MET A 51 -6.37 8.49 21.74
CA MET A 51 -5.33 8.68 22.77
C MET A 51 -5.55 9.92 23.65
N GLY A 52 -6.37 10.87 23.22
CA GLY A 52 -6.71 12.08 23.98
C GLY A 52 -8.07 12.03 24.68
N ASP A 53 -8.88 10.99 24.44
CA ASP A 53 -10.23 10.88 24.97
C ASP A 53 -10.24 10.25 26.38
N PRO A 54 -10.67 10.97 27.43
CA PRO A 54 -10.78 10.42 28.79
C PRO A 54 -11.87 9.34 28.92
N TYR A 55 -12.77 9.21 27.93
CA TYR A 55 -13.82 8.19 27.87
C TYR A 55 -13.72 7.37 26.57
N ALA A 56 -12.53 6.84 26.28
CA ALA A 56 -12.31 6.01 25.10
C ALA A 56 -13.41 4.93 24.96
N ARG A 57 -14.26 5.09 23.94
CA ARG A 57 -15.24 4.06 23.56
C ARG A 57 -14.45 2.78 23.25
N ALA A 58 -14.99 1.63 23.67
CA ALA A 58 -14.37 0.30 23.56
C ALA A 58 -13.47 0.17 22.32
N PRO A 59 -12.27 -0.45 22.42
CA PRO A 59 -11.28 -0.42 21.36
C PRO A 59 -11.95 -0.85 20.06
N MET A 60 -12.12 0.12 19.14
CA MET A 60 -12.76 -0.05 17.84
C MET A 60 -12.01 -1.07 16.94
N TYR A 61 -10.94 -1.63 17.48
CA TYR A 61 -9.84 -2.29 16.80
C TYR A 61 -9.84 -3.80 17.03
N ALA A 62 -10.57 -4.34 18.00
CA ALA A 62 -10.74 -5.79 18.16
C ALA A 62 -11.83 -6.34 17.21
N THR A 63 -11.70 -6.09 15.89
CA THR A 63 -12.68 -6.56 14.90
C THR A 63 -12.06 -7.50 13.87
N PRO A 64 -12.81 -8.50 13.34
CA PRO A 64 -12.30 -9.45 12.35
C PRO A 64 -11.72 -8.80 11.07
N HIS A 65 -12.17 -7.58 10.76
CA HIS A 65 -11.73 -6.82 9.58
C HIS A 65 -10.30 -6.28 9.71
N GLU A 66 -9.73 -6.26 10.91
CA GLU A 66 -8.38 -5.78 11.13
C GLU A 66 -7.33 -6.70 10.49
N HIS A 67 -7.48 -8.02 10.66
CA HIS A 67 -6.63 -9.01 10.01
C HIS A 67 -6.73 -8.93 8.48
N LEU A 68 -7.93 -8.71 7.94
CA LEU A 68 -8.12 -8.55 6.51
C LEU A 68 -7.40 -7.31 5.98
N THR A 69 -7.47 -6.19 6.69
CA THR A 69 -6.78 -4.95 6.30
C THR A 69 -5.26 -5.15 6.30
N PHE A 70 -4.74 -5.87 7.29
CA PHE A 70 -3.33 -6.26 7.35
C PHE A 70 -2.91 -7.12 6.14
N VAL A 71 -3.63 -8.21 5.86
CA VAL A 71 -3.33 -9.11 4.74
C VAL A 71 -3.40 -8.37 3.40
N VAL A 72 -4.45 -7.55 3.20
CA VAL A 72 -4.61 -6.73 1.99
C VAL A 72 -3.47 -5.72 1.86
N GLY A 73 -3.08 -5.06 2.95
CA GLY A 73 -1.99 -4.10 2.97
C GLY A 73 -0.65 -4.71 2.56
N VAL A 74 -0.28 -5.84 3.17
CA VAL A 74 0.94 -6.57 2.82
C VAL A 74 0.86 -7.09 1.39
N GLY A 75 -0.28 -7.69 1.00
CA GLY A 75 -0.50 -8.24 -0.34
C GLY A 75 -0.39 -7.20 -1.45
N LEU A 76 -0.99 -6.02 -1.28
CA LEU A 76 -0.93 -4.93 -2.25
C LEU A 76 0.50 -4.41 -2.42
N ASN A 77 1.25 -4.23 -1.33
CA ASN A 77 2.63 -3.77 -1.42
C ASN A 77 3.57 -4.86 -1.97
N ALA A 78 3.32 -6.14 -1.67
CA ALA A 78 4.04 -7.24 -2.30
C ALA A 78 3.78 -7.32 -3.81
N ALA A 79 2.51 -7.17 -4.24
CA ALA A 79 2.16 -7.09 -5.65
C ALA A 79 2.81 -5.88 -6.33
N GLY A 80 2.79 -4.71 -5.69
CA GLY A 80 3.47 -3.51 -6.16
C GLY A 80 4.98 -3.65 -6.27
N LEU A 81 5.61 -4.34 -5.32
CA LEU A 81 7.03 -4.69 -5.36
C LEU A 81 7.34 -5.59 -6.56
N LEU A 82 6.60 -6.69 -6.73
CA LEU A 82 6.83 -7.62 -7.83
C LEU A 82 6.61 -6.96 -9.20
N ALA A 83 5.54 -6.19 -9.36
CA ALA A 83 5.28 -5.43 -10.58
C ALA A 83 6.43 -4.47 -10.89
N ALA A 84 6.92 -3.75 -9.87
CA ALA A 84 8.05 -2.84 -10.03
C ALA A 84 9.35 -3.57 -10.37
N LEU A 85 9.63 -4.74 -9.80
CA LEU A 85 10.82 -5.52 -10.14
C LEU A 85 10.78 -6.07 -11.57
N VAL A 86 9.63 -6.56 -12.03
CA VAL A 86 9.44 -7.01 -13.42
C VAL A 86 9.71 -5.86 -14.39
N TRP A 87 9.16 -4.68 -14.09
CA TRP A 87 9.42 -3.49 -14.90
C TRP A 87 10.84 -2.95 -14.77
N ALA A 88 11.51 -3.11 -13.63
CA ALA A 88 12.92 -2.76 -13.50
C ALA A 88 13.81 -3.64 -14.37
N ALA A 89 13.43 -4.91 -14.58
CA ALA A 89 14.16 -5.85 -15.43
C ALA A 89 13.88 -5.68 -16.93
N HIS A 90 12.69 -5.25 -17.31
CA HIS A 90 12.23 -5.27 -18.72
C HIS A 90 11.71 -3.92 -19.25
N GLY A 91 11.60 -2.92 -18.40
CA GLY A 91 11.00 -1.62 -18.73
C GLY A 91 11.97 -0.58 -19.24
N THR A 92 11.41 0.54 -19.66
CA THR A 92 12.12 1.71 -20.20
C THR A 92 12.71 2.60 -19.10
N TRP A 93 12.17 2.53 -17.87
CA TRP A 93 12.58 3.38 -16.75
C TRP A 93 13.11 2.58 -15.55
N PRO A 94 14.16 1.74 -15.72
CA PRO A 94 14.53 0.73 -14.74
C PRO A 94 14.91 1.31 -13.38
N ALA A 95 15.58 2.47 -13.35
CA ALA A 95 15.94 3.15 -12.11
C ALA A 95 14.71 3.59 -11.30
N TRP A 96 13.69 4.13 -11.98
CA TRP A 96 12.46 4.58 -11.33
C TRP A 96 11.59 3.42 -10.84
N HIS A 97 11.52 2.34 -11.60
CA HIS A 97 10.86 1.11 -11.13
C HIS A 97 11.61 0.48 -9.94
N THR A 98 12.94 0.54 -9.91
CA THR A 98 13.72 0.08 -8.76
C THR A 98 13.41 0.92 -7.51
N LEU A 99 13.30 2.25 -7.64
CA LEU A 99 12.87 3.11 -6.54
C LEU A 99 11.44 2.78 -6.08
N ALA A 100 10.51 2.56 -7.01
CA ALA A 100 9.15 2.14 -6.69
C ALA A 100 9.12 0.79 -5.97
N ALA A 101 9.98 -0.15 -6.36
CA ALA A 101 10.16 -1.43 -5.68
C ALA A 101 10.62 -1.23 -4.22
N LEU A 102 11.63 -0.39 -3.99
CA LEU A 102 12.11 -0.08 -2.63
C LEU A 102 11.01 0.55 -1.76
N VAL A 103 10.22 1.48 -2.32
CA VAL A 103 9.10 2.10 -1.60
C VAL A 103 8.04 1.06 -1.22
N ASN A 104 7.70 0.13 -2.12
CA ASN A 104 6.74 -0.94 -1.83
C ASN A 104 7.29 -1.94 -0.81
N ALA A 105 8.56 -2.31 -0.90
CA ALA A 105 9.21 -3.17 0.10
C ALA A 105 9.18 -2.54 1.49
N TRP A 106 9.53 -1.25 1.58
CA TRP A 106 9.46 -0.52 2.84
C TRP A 106 8.03 -0.42 3.38
N ALA A 107 7.05 -0.14 2.53
CA ALA A 107 5.64 -0.10 2.92
C ALA A 107 5.10 -1.47 3.37
N ALA A 108 5.53 -2.57 2.73
CA ALA A 108 5.22 -3.93 3.16
C ALA A 108 5.82 -4.22 4.54
N VAL A 109 7.05 -3.78 4.81
CA VAL A 109 7.67 -3.89 6.14
C VAL A 109 6.90 -3.09 7.19
N LEU A 110 6.47 -1.87 6.87
CA LEU A 110 5.64 -1.06 7.77
C LEU A 110 4.31 -1.75 8.08
N ALA A 111 3.61 -2.26 7.06
CA ALA A 111 2.37 -3.02 7.22
C ALA A 111 2.59 -4.31 8.04
N TRP A 112 3.73 -4.98 7.85
CA TRP A 112 4.11 -6.16 8.62
C TRP A 112 4.31 -5.85 10.10
N ARG A 113 4.94 -4.71 10.40
CA ARG A 113 5.17 -4.25 11.77
C ARG A 113 3.87 -3.83 12.46
N SER A 114 2.85 -3.43 11.71
CA SER A 114 1.50 -3.14 12.22
C SER A 114 0.60 -4.37 12.24
N ARG A 115 1.15 -5.60 12.22
CA ARG A 115 0.36 -6.82 12.32
C ARG A 115 -0.52 -6.78 13.58
N PRO A 116 -1.78 -7.23 13.52
CA PRO A 116 -2.59 -7.38 14.71
C PRO A 116 -1.91 -8.41 15.62
N THR A 117 -1.54 -8.02 16.82
CA THR A 117 -1.18 -8.96 17.88
C THR A 117 -2.47 -9.49 18.45
N ALA A 118 -2.68 -10.80 18.35
CA ALA A 118 -3.76 -11.45 19.09
C ALA A 118 -3.51 -11.20 20.59
N GLU A 119 -4.21 -10.24 21.19
CA GLU A 119 -4.46 -10.33 22.60
C GLU A 119 -5.30 -11.59 22.81
N GLN A 120 -4.70 -12.50 23.57
CA GLN A 120 -5.21 -13.81 23.92
C GLN A 120 -6.59 -13.65 24.62
N PRO A 121 -7.48 -14.65 24.48
CA PRO A 121 -8.78 -14.65 25.18
C PRO A 121 -8.63 -14.49 26.70
#